data_AF-A0A444V1H8-F1
#
_entry.id   AF-A0A444V1H8-F1
#
_cell.length_a   1.000
_cell.length_b   1.000
_cell.length_c   1.000
_cell.angle_alpha   90.00
_cell.angle_beta   90.00
_cell.angle_gamma   90.00
#
_symmetry.space_group_name_H-M   'P 1'
#
loop_
_entity.id
_entity.type
_entity.pdbx_description
1 polymer ?
#
loop_
_entity_poly.entity_id
_entity_poly.type
_entity_poly.pdbx_seq_one_letter_code
_entity_poly.pdbx_strand_id
1 'polypeptide(L)'
;MPVEKILEAELAVEPKTETYIETNLGMPSNSPNDPVTNICQAADKQLFTLVEWAKRIPHFSELPLDDQVILLRAGWNELLIASFSHRSITVKDGILLATGLHVHRNSAHSAGVGAIFDRVLTELVSKMRDMQMDKTELGCLRAIVLFNPDSKGLSNPGEVEALREKVYASLEAYCKQKYPEQPGRFAKLLLRLPALRSIGLKCLEHLFFFKLIGDTPIDTFLMEMLEAPHQMT
;
A
#
# COMPACT_ATOMS: atom_id res chain seq x y z
N MET A 1 -19.42 -8.25 3.88
CA MET A 1 -17.98 -8.45 3.70
C MET A 1 -17.38 -8.65 5.09
N PRO A 2 -17.05 -9.87 5.53
CA PRO A 2 -16.61 -10.11 6.90
C PRO A 2 -15.29 -9.38 7.20
N VAL A 3 -15.27 -8.51 8.22
CA VAL A 3 -14.07 -7.73 8.60
C VAL A 3 -12.97 -8.62 9.17
N GLU A 4 -13.36 -9.76 9.74
CA GLU A 4 -12.46 -10.79 10.25
C GLU A 4 -11.65 -11.40 9.10
N LYS A 5 -12.29 -11.64 7.95
CA LYS A 5 -11.61 -12.17 6.75
C LYS A 5 -10.66 -11.14 6.14
N ILE A 6 -11.02 -9.86 6.19
CA ILE A 6 -10.11 -8.78 5.78
C ILE A 6 -8.90 -8.72 6.72
N LEU A 7 -9.10 -8.85 8.04
CA LEU A 7 -8.00 -8.91 9.00
C LEU A 7 -7.12 -10.15 8.80
N GLU A 8 -7.71 -11.33 8.57
CA GLU A 8 -6.98 -12.56 8.24
C GLU A 8 -6.10 -12.37 6.99
N ALA A 9 -6.62 -11.68 5.95
CA ALA A 9 -5.85 -11.36 4.76
C ALA A 9 -4.64 -10.47 5.06
N GLU A 10 -4.79 -9.44 5.89
CA GLU A 10 -3.68 -8.57 6.33
C GLU A 10 -2.62 -9.34 7.13
N LEU A 11 -3.05 -10.14 8.10
CA LEU A 11 -2.13 -10.90 8.96
C LEU A 11 -1.40 -12.02 8.21
N ALA A 12 -2.03 -12.61 7.20
CA ALA A 12 -1.43 -13.70 6.42
C ALA A 12 -0.24 -13.24 5.54
N VAL A 13 -0.20 -11.95 5.18
CA VAL A 13 0.81 -11.39 4.28
C VAL A 13 1.79 -10.45 4.98
N GLU A 14 1.61 -10.25 6.28
CA GLU A 14 2.47 -9.39 7.06
C GLU A 14 3.87 -10.01 7.19
N PRO A 15 4.94 -9.28 6.82
CA PRO A 15 6.28 -9.77 7.06
C PRO A 15 6.50 -9.92 8.57
N LYS A 16 6.98 -11.08 9.01
CA LYS A 16 7.32 -11.31 10.42
C LYS A 16 8.35 -10.25 10.85
N THR A 17 7.98 -9.42 11.82
CA THR A 17 8.81 -8.33 12.38
C THR A 17 10.13 -8.83 13.01
N GLU A 18 10.29 -10.15 13.18
CA GLU A 18 11.39 -10.81 13.91
C GLU A 18 12.80 -10.49 13.37
N THR A 19 12.96 -10.06 12.12
CA THR A 19 14.30 -9.74 11.58
C THR A 19 14.83 -8.36 11.99
N TYR A 20 14.03 -7.50 12.65
CA TYR A 20 14.41 -6.12 12.98
C TYR A 20 15.36 -5.99 14.19
N ILE A 21 15.37 -6.97 15.11
CA ILE A 21 16.13 -6.86 16.36
C ILE A 21 17.51 -7.54 16.25
N GLU A 22 17.67 -8.62 15.49
CA GLU A 22 18.97 -9.32 15.41
C GLU A 22 20.01 -8.63 14.51
N THR A 23 19.58 -7.86 13.51
CA THR A 23 20.51 -7.23 12.55
C THR A 23 21.16 -5.94 13.06
N ASN A 24 20.68 -5.38 14.18
CA ASN A 24 21.24 -4.16 14.78
C ASN A 24 22.43 -4.39 15.73
N LEU A 25 22.98 -5.61 15.82
CA LEU A 25 24.12 -5.91 16.71
C LEU A 25 25.36 -6.52 16.03
N GLY A 26 25.45 -6.62 14.70
CA GLY A 26 26.62 -7.34 14.17
C GLY A 26 26.97 -7.35 12.69
N MET A 27 26.47 -6.45 11.84
CA MET A 27 26.97 -6.39 10.45
C MET A 27 27.47 -5.00 10.08
N PRO A 28 28.70 -4.88 9.55
CA PRO A 28 29.16 -3.62 8.98
C PRO A 28 28.27 -3.29 7.78
N SER A 29 27.79 -2.05 7.77
CA SER A 29 26.99 -1.43 6.72
C SER A 29 27.75 -1.44 5.38
N ASN A 30 27.67 -2.53 4.64
CA ASN A 30 28.29 -2.67 3.32
C ASN A 30 27.32 -2.44 2.15
N SER A 31 26.23 -1.70 2.37
CA SER A 31 25.42 -1.15 1.27
C SER A 31 25.24 0.36 1.41
N PRO A 32 26.23 1.17 0.99
CA PRO A 32 25.93 2.43 0.33
C PRO A 32 25.32 2.10 -1.07
N ASN A 33 24.38 2.81 -1.68
CA ASN A 33 24.09 4.23 -1.49
C ASN A 33 22.85 4.73 -2.26
N ASP A 34 21.78 3.94 -2.43
CA ASP A 34 20.55 4.48 -3.05
C ASP A 34 19.27 4.02 -2.35
N PRO A 35 18.61 4.89 -1.56
CA PRO A 35 17.33 4.57 -0.95
C PRO A 35 16.24 4.31 -2.00
N VAL A 36 16.35 4.87 -3.21
CA VAL A 36 15.37 4.66 -4.28
C VAL A 36 15.42 3.21 -4.76
N THR A 37 16.61 2.69 -5.08
CA THR A 37 16.81 1.27 -5.43
C THR A 37 16.22 0.33 -4.37
N ASN A 38 16.48 0.60 -3.09
CA ASN A 38 15.94 -0.22 -2.00
C ASN A 38 14.42 -0.18 -1.91
N ILE A 39 13.81 0.99 -2.17
CA ILE A 39 12.35 1.15 -2.23
C ILE A 39 11.78 0.36 -3.42
N CYS A 40 12.42 0.42 -4.60
CA CYS A 40 12.00 -0.32 -5.79
C CYS A 40 12.04 -1.84 -5.56
N GLN A 41 13.13 -2.36 -5.01
CA GLN A 41 13.26 -3.79 -4.66
C GLN A 41 12.22 -4.24 -3.63
N ALA A 42 11.95 -3.40 -2.62
CA ALA A 42 10.91 -3.69 -1.65
C ALA A 42 9.51 -3.67 -2.29
N ALA A 43 9.26 -2.76 -3.23
CA ALA A 43 7.99 -2.69 -3.95
C ALA A 43 7.78 -3.94 -4.82
N ASP A 44 8.78 -4.37 -5.58
CA ASP A 44 8.72 -5.57 -6.41
C ASP A 44 8.38 -6.82 -5.58
N LYS A 45 9.12 -7.05 -4.48
CA LYS A 45 8.82 -8.14 -3.54
C LYS A 45 7.40 -8.07 -2.97
N GLN A 46 6.91 -6.85 -2.69
CA GLN A 46 5.57 -6.67 -2.15
C GLN A 46 4.46 -6.78 -3.20
N LEU A 47 4.74 -6.67 -4.50
CA LEU A 47 3.75 -6.93 -5.55
C LEU A 47 3.29 -8.39 -5.53
N PHE A 48 4.19 -9.36 -5.38
CA PHE A 48 3.81 -10.77 -5.19
C PHE A 48 2.94 -10.96 -3.94
N THR A 49 3.33 -10.30 -2.86
CA THR A 49 2.60 -10.34 -1.58
C THR A 49 1.21 -9.71 -1.71
N LEU A 50 1.08 -8.68 -2.54
CA LEU A 50 -0.18 -7.98 -2.81
C LEU A 50 -1.17 -8.86 -3.56
N VAL A 51 -0.70 -9.66 -4.52
CA VAL A 51 -1.54 -10.63 -5.23
C VAL A 51 -2.11 -11.66 -4.24
N GLU A 52 -1.27 -12.19 -3.36
CA GLU A 52 -1.69 -13.15 -2.33
C GLU A 52 -2.63 -12.54 -1.30
N TRP A 53 -2.46 -11.25 -0.97
CA TRP A 53 -3.40 -10.50 -0.15
C TRP A 53 -4.76 -10.37 -0.84
N ALA A 54 -4.79 -9.94 -2.10
CA ALA A 54 -6.02 -9.69 -2.84
C ALA A 54 -6.85 -10.96 -2.99
N LYS A 55 -6.21 -12.11 -3.29
CA LYS A 55 -6.89 -13.42 -3.37
C LYS A 55 -7.61 -13.83 -2.08
N ARG A 56 -7.13 -13.35 -0.92
CA ARG A 56 -7.72 -13.61 0.41
C ARG A 56 -8.84 -12.65 0.76
N ILE A 57 -8.96 -11.52 0.05
CA ILE A 57 -10.10 -10.60 0.22
C ILE A 57 -11.36 -11.30 -0.30
N PRO A 58 -12.46 -11.37 0.50
CA PRO A 58 -13.65 -12.09 0.09
C PRO A 58 -14.21 -11.58 -1.25
N HIS A 59 -14.67 -12.52 -2.07
CA HIS A 59 -15.21 -12.29 -3.42
C HIS A 59 -14.22 -11.79 -4.49
N PHE A 60 -12.99 -11.37 -4.14
CA PHE A 60 -12.04 -10.92 -5.16
C PHE A 60 -11.69 -12.03 -6.16
N SER A 61 -11.41 -13.23 -5.66
CA SER A 61 -11.07 -14.40 -6.50
C SER A 61 -12.26 -14.95 -7.29
N GLU A 62 -13.49 -14.49 -7.01
CA GLU A 62 -14.71 -14.86 -7.74
C GLU A 62 -14.95 -13.96 -8.97
N LEU A 63 -14.30 -12.78 -9.02
CA LEU A 63 -14.36 -11.88 -10.16
C LEU A 63 -13.68 -12.51 -11.40
N PRO A 64 -14.06 -12.09 -12.62
CA PRO A 64 -13.33 -12.45 -13.83
C PRO A 64 -11.83 -12.17 -13.70
N LEU A 65 -11.00 -13.05 -14.25
CA LEU A 65 -9.54 -12.93 -14.12
C LEU A 65 -9.02 -11.59 -14.66
N ASP A 66 -9.58 -11.12 -15.78
CA ASP A 66 -9.22 -9.82 -16.36
C ASP A 66 -9.58 -8.66 -15.42
N ASP A 67 -10.74 -8.73 -14.74
CA ASP A 67 -11.15 -7.73 -13.76
C ASP A 67 -10.20 -7.73 -12.55
N GLN A 68 -9.78 -8.92 -12.07
CA GLN A 68 -8.78 -9.01 -11.00
C GLN A 68 -7.46 -8.34 -11.40
N VAL A 69 -6.98 -8.56 -12.62
CA VAL A 69 -5.78 -7.92 -13.16
C VAL A 69 -5.95 -6.40 -13.27
N ILE A 70 -7.09 -5.94 -13.79
CA ILE A 70 -7.39 -4.50 -13.93
C ILE A 70 -7.37 -3.80 -12.57
N LEU A 71 -8.05 -4.37 -11.57
CA LEU A 71 -8.12 -3.77 -10.23
C LEU A 71 -6.74 -3.72 -9.55
N LEU A 72 -5.94 -4.79 -9.68
CA LEU A 72 -4.57 -4.81 -9.16
C LEU A 72 -3.67 -3.80 -9.89
N ARG A 73 -3.71 -3.74 -11.23
CA ARG A 73 -2.94 -2.76 -12.01
C ARG A 73 -3.36 -1.31 -11.73
N ALA A 74 -4.63 -1.07 -11.42
CA ALA A 74 -5.14 0.27 -11.11
C ALA A 74 -4.75 0.73 -9.70
N GLY A 75 -4.65 -0.18 -8.73
CA GLY A 75 -4.51 0.16 -7.30
C GLY A 75 -3.17 -0.17 -6.65
N TRP A 76 -2.28 -0.93 -7.30
CA TRP A 76 -1.10 -1.51 -6.62
C TRP A 76 -0.23 -0.48 -5.89
N ASN A 77 -0.01 0.69 -6.49
CA ASN A 77 0.85 1.73 -5.91
C ASN A 77 0.25 2.24 -4.60
N GLU A 78 -1.04 2.60 -4.59
CA GLU A 78 -1.75 3.07 -3.41
C GLU A 78 -1.85 1.98 -2.32
N LEU A 79 -2.10 0.73 -2.74
CA LEU A 79 -2.17 -0.42 -1.84
C LEU A 79 -0.83 -0.66 -1.12
N LEU A 80 0.28 -0.61 -1.85
CA LEU A 80 1.62 -0.72 -1.25
C LEU A 80 1.94 0.47 -0.34
N ILE A 81 1.61 1.70 -0.77
CA ILE A 81 1.83 2.92 0.01
C ILE A 81 1.08 2.89 1.34
N ALA A 82 -0.19 2.51 1.34
CA ALA A 82 -0.97 2.35 2.56
C ALA A 82 -0.31 1.32 3.50
N SER A 83 0.16 0.20 2.94
CA SER A 83 0.73 -0.91 3.70
C SER A 83 2.04 -0.54 4.40
N PHE A 84 3.01 0.03 3.67
CA PHE A 84 4.28 0.42 4.30
C PHE A 84 4.11 1.66 5.20
N SER A 85 3.14 2.54 4.90
CA SER A 85 2.87 3.70 5.75
C SER A 85 2.36 3.27 7.12
N HIS A 86 1.44 2.30 7.15
CA HIS A 86 0.96 1.72 8.41
C HIS A 86 2.07 0.96 9.15
N ARG A 87 2.89 0.17 8.45
CA ARG A 87 4.06 -0.49 9.05
C ARG A 87 5.02 0.51 9.73
N SER A 88 5.13 1.70 9.16
CA SER A 88 6.05 2.75 9.62
C SER A 88 5.56 3.54 10.84
N ILE A 89 4.37 3.27 11.37
CA ILE A 89 3.88 3.92 12.61
C ILE A 89 4.73 3.55 13.84
N THR A 90 5.50 2.47 13.77
CA THR A 90 6.37 1.96 14.85
C THR A 90 7.73 2.62 14.88
N VAL A 91 8.16 3.25 13.77
CA VAL A 91 9.47 3.90 13.65
C VAL A 91 9.34 5.43 13.68
N LYS A 92 10.43 6.10 14.07
CA LYS A 92 10.51 7.57 14.08
C LYS A 92 11.29 8.06 12.86
N ASP A 93 10.80 9.15 12.26
CA ASP A 93 11.47 9.90 11.18
C ASP A 93 11.95 9.06 9.98
N GLY A 94 11.19 8.02 9.63
CA GLY A 94 11.51 7.17 8.49
C GLY A 94 10.40 6.20 8.10
N ILE A 95 10.68 5.43 7.06
CA ILE A 95 9.79 4.42 6.49
C ILE A 95 10.44 3.06 6.66
N LEU A 96 9.70 2.09 7.19
CA LEU A 96 10.12 0.71 7.34
C LEU A 96 9.67 -0.12 6.13
N LEU A 97 10.64 -0.53 5.31
CA LEU A 97 10.40 -1.38 4.14
C LEU A 97 10.10 -2.82 4.55
N ALA A 98 9.46 -3.58 3.67
CA ALA A 98 9.14 -4.99 3.92
C ALA A 98 10.39 -5.88 3.95
N THR A 99 11.51 -5.37 3.47
CA THR A 99 12.84 -5.99 3.55
C THR A 99 13.45 -5.85 4.95
N GLY A 100 12.83 -5.10 5.85
CA GLY A 100 13.38 -4.75 7.17
C GLY A 100 14.26 -3.50 7.16
N LEU A 101 14.59 -2.97 5.98
CA LEU A 101 15.40 -1.75 5.87
C LEU A 101 14.62 -0.51 6.33
N HIS A 102 15.26 0.30 7.16
CA HIS A 102 14.73 1.60 7.58
C HIS A 102 15.30 2.72 6.72
N VAL A 103 14.46 3.38 5.94
CA VAL A 103 14.85 4.56 5.14
C VAL A 103 14.60 5.80 6.00
N HIS A 104 15.66 6.53 6.31
CA HIS A 104 15.59 7.77 7.08
C HIS A 104 15.23 8.97 6.19
N ARG A 105 14.56 9.97 6.77
CA ARG A 105 14.23 11.25 6.09
C ARG A 105 15.44 11.87 5.39
N ASN A 106 16.58 11.97 6.07
CA ASN A 106 17.79 12.59 5.49
C ASN A 106 18.28 11.85 4.23
N SER A 107 18.25 10.52 4.23
CA SER A 107 18.63 9.71 3.07
C SER A 107 17.70 9.97 1.87
N ALA A 108 16.39 10.09 2.11
CA ALA A 108 15.42 10.42 1.07
C ALA A 108 15.65 11.82 0.46
N HIS A 109 16.00 12.80 1.30
CA HIS A 109 16.37 14.15 0.84
C HIS A 109 17.62 14.13 -0.04
N SER A 110 18.68 13.45 0.40
CA SER A 110 19.91 13.31 -0.40
C SER A 110 19.69 12.60 -1.73
N ALA A 111 18.69 11.72 -1.83
CA ALA A 111 18.33 11.01 -3.05
C ALA A 111 17.28 11.74 -3.93
N GLY A 112 16.96 13.01 -3.62
CA GLY A 112 16.05 13.81 -4.43
C GLY A 112 14.55 13.46 -4.32
N VAL A 113 14.18 12.56 -3.39
CA VAL A 113 12.79 12.15 -3.11
C VAL A 113 12.27 12.67 -1.77
N GLY A 114 12.99 13.61 -1.13
CA GLY A 114 12.67 14.14 0.20
C GLY A 114 11.25 14.72 0.32
N ALA A 115 10.79 15.48 -0.68
CA ALA A 115 9.47 16.11 -0.64
C ALA A 115 8.32 15.09 -0.61
N ILE A 116 8.35 14.06 -1.46
CA ILE A 116 7.32 13.01 -1.47
C ILE A 116 7.43 12.14 -0.20
N PHE A 117 8.64 11.89 0.27
CA PHE A 117 8.88 11.17 1.51
C PHE A 117 8.28 11.89 2.72
N ASP A 118 8.46 13.21 2.82
CA ASP A 118 7.88 14.02 3.89
C ASP A 118 6.36 14.07 3.85
N ARG A 119 5.76 14.10 2.65
CA ARG A 119 4.31 13.99 2.47
C ARG A 119 3.79 12.66 2.98
N VAL A 120 4.44 11.55 2.65
CA VAL A 120 4.09 10.22 3.20
C VAL A 120 4.14 10.24 4.73
N LEU A 121 5.23 10.75 5.32
CA LEU A 121 5.37 10.80 6.77
C LEU A 121 4.29 11.64 7.45
N THR A 122 3.97 12.81 6.90
CA THR A 122 3.08 13.79 7.54
C THR A 122 1.60 13.52 7.27
N GLU A 123 1.26 13.10 6.05
CA GLU A 123 -0.13 12.93 5.61
C GLU A 123 -0.65 11.49 5.84
N LEU A 124 0.22 10.48 5.86
CA LEU A 124 -0.13 9.08 6.07
C LEU A 124 0.38 8.56 7.42
N VAL A 125 1.70 8.42 7.60
CA VAL A 125 2.27 7.74 8.78
C VAL A 125 1.88 8.44 10.07
N SER A 126 2.05 9.76 10.16
CA SER A 126 1.64 10.54 11.34
C SER A 126 0.16 10.41 11.60
N LYS A 127 -0.69 10.49 10.57
CA LYS A 127 -2.15 10.46 10.74
C LYS A 127 -2.65 9.08 11.16
N MET A 128 -2.08 8.02 10.61
CA MET A 128 -2.34 6.64 11.03
C MET A 128 -1.91 6.42 12.48
N ARG A 129 -0.76 6.96 12.89
CA ARG A 129 -0.25 6.88 14.27
C ARG A 129 -1.12 7.67 15.26
N ASP A 130 -1.44 8.92 14.94
CA ASP A 130 -2.23 9.83 15.78
C ASP A 130 -3.61 9.25 16.07
N MET A 131 -4.24 8.61 15.08
CA MET A 131 -5.53 7.97 15.25
C MET A 131 -5.43 6.50 15.71
N GLN A 132 -4.23 5.98 15.92
CA GLN A 132 -4.01 4.56 16.26
C GLN A 132 -4.79 3.64 15.30
N MET A 133 -4.60 3.82 14.00
CA MET A 133 -5.24 3.00 12.97
C MET A 133 -4.86 1.54 13.18
N ASP A 134 -5.86 0.66 13.26
CA ASP A 134 -5.61 -0.78 13.38
C ASP A 134 -5.52 -1.47 12.02
N LYS A 135 -5.15 -2.76 12.03
CA LYS A 135 -4.97 -3.56 10.81
C LYS A 135 -6.28 -3.91 10.11
N THR A 136 -7.39 -4.03 10.85
CA THR A 136 -8.70 -4.25 10.24
C THR A 136 -9.11 -3.03 9.41
N GLU A 137 -8.90 -1.83 9.96
CA GLU A 137 -9.17 -0.55 9.30
C GLU A 137 -8.25 -0.34 8.09
N LEU A 138 -6.96 -0.65 8.23
CA LEU A 138 -6.02 -0.64 7.11
C LEU A 138 -6.51 -1.56 5.98
N GLY A 139 -6.84 -2.81 6.31
CA GLY A 139 -7.29 -3.78 5.31
C GLY A 139 -8.59 -3.37 4.64
N CYS A 140 -9.51 -2.74 5.37
CA CYS A 140 -10.74 -2.22 4.78
C CYS A 140 -10.46 -1.02 3.85
N LEU A 141 -9.59 -0.07 4.24
CA LEU A 141 -9.19 1.03 3.36
C LEU A 141 -8.50 0.52 2.10
N ARG A 142 -7.62 -0.48 2.23
CA ARG A 142 -6.99 -1.14 1.09
C ARG A 142 -8.01 -1.86 0.21
N ALA A 143 -8.98 -2.57 0.79
CA ALA A 143 -10.05 -3.21 0.02
C ALA A 143 -10.93 -2.18 -0.71
N ILE A 144 -11.20 -1.01 -0.11
CA ILE A 144 -11.87 0.11 -0.78
C ILE A 144 -11.05 0.62 -1.97
N VAL A 145 -9.72 0.75 -1.82
CA VAL A 145 -8.83 1.12 -2.93
C VAL A 145 -8.84 0.05 -4.04
N LEU A 146 -8.77 -1.23 -3.66
CA LEU A 146 -8.77 -2.36 -4.59
C LEU A 146 -10.06 -2.42 -5.43
N PHE A 147 -11.23 -2.34 -4.79
CA PHE A 147 -12.52 -2.39 -5.47
C PHE A 147 -12.88 -1.02 -6.07
N ASN A 148 -12.10 -0.57 -7.04
CA ASN A 148 -12.33 0.67 -7.76
C ASN A 148 -13.15 0.44 -9.05
N PRO A 149 -14.47 0.77 -9.08
CA PRO A 149 -15.33 0.52 -10.23
C PRO A 149 -15.01 1.45 -11.42
N ASP A 150 -14.29 2.55 -11.17
CA ASP A 150 -13.90 3.51 -12.21
C ASP A 150 -12.71 3.02 -13.05
N SER A 151 -12.20 1.82 -12.78
CA SER A 151 -11.09 1.24 -13.51
C SER A 151 -11.54 0.86 -14.92
N LYS A 152 -10.82 1.35 -15.93
CA LYS A 152 -11.18 1.14 -17.34
C LYS A 152 -11.00 -0.32 -17.74
N GLY A 153 -11.98 -0.86 -18.47
CA GLY A 153 -11.96 -2.22 -19.02
C GLY A 153 -12.63 -3.27 -18.15
N LEU A 154 -13.17 -2.90 -16.98
CA LEU A 154 -13.92 -3.84 -16.14
C LEU A 154 -15.13 -4.40 -16.89
N SER A 155 -15.31 -5.72 -16.80
CA SER A 155 -16.44 -6.42 -17.40
C SER A 155 -17.76 -6.06 -16.72
N ASN A 156 -17.74 -5.91 -15.39
CA ASN A 156 -18.91 -5.55 -14.58
C ASN A 156 -18.56 -4.53 -13.47
N PRO A 157 -18.48 -3.23 -13.80
CA PRO A 157 -18.23 -2.17 -12.80
C PRO A 157 -19.24 -2.16 -11.65
N GLY A 158 -20.50 -2.58 -11.90
CA GLY A 158 -21.55 -2.61 -10.89
C GLY A 158 -21.30 -3.66 -9.81
N GLU A 159 -20.71 -4.80 -10.16
CA GLU A 159 -20.30 -5.82 -9.18
C GLU A 159 -19.15 -5.32 -8.30
N VAL A 160 -18.16 -4.66 -8.90
CA VAL A 160 -17.05 -4.05 -8.17
C VAL A 160 -17.55 -2.98 -7.20
N GLU A 161 -18.48 -2.13 -7.63
CA GLU A 161 -19.09 -1.12 -6.75
C GLU A 161 -19.86 -1.78 -5.59
N ALA A 162 -20.65 -2.81 -5.85
CA ALA A 162 -21.35 -3.54 -4.80
C ALA A 162 -20.40 -4.18 -3.78
N LEU A 163 -19.23 -4.67 -4.21
CA LEU A 163 -18.19 -5.16 -3.30
C LEU A 163 -17.60 -4.01 -2.46
N ARG A 164 -17.34 -2.85 -3.07
CA ARG A 164 -16.85 -1.65 -2.38
C ARG A 164 -17.83 -1.15 -1.32
N GLU A 165 -19.12 -1.07 -1.66
CA GLU A 165 -20.20 -0.71 -0.74
C GLU A 165 -20.29 -1.68 0.45
N LYS A 166 -20.16 -3.00 0.20
CA LYS A 166 -20.10 -4.00 1.28
C LYS A 166 -18.91 -3.74 2.21
N VAL A 167 -17.76 -3.30 1.69
CA VAL A 167 -16.60 -2.96 2.52
C VAL A 167 -16.88 -1.70 3.35
N TYR A 168 -17.46 -0.65 2.74
CA TYR A 168 -17.86 0.57 3.47
C TYR A 168 -18.80 0.27 4.63
N ALA A 169 -19.87 -0.49 4.40
CA ALA A 169 -20.83 -0.85 5.43
C ALA A 169 -20.17 -1.66 6.57
N SER A 170 -19.27 -2.58 6.22
CA SER A 170 -18.60 -3.44 7.19
C SER A 170 -17.57 -2.65 8.03
N LEU A 171 -16.82 -1.74 7.41
CA LEU A 171 -15.90 -0.84 8.11
C LEU A 171 -16.65 0.15 9.02
N GLU A 172 -17.76 0.72 8.55
CA GLU A 172 -18.58 1.62 9.36
C GLU A 172 -19.12 0.92 10.62
N ALA A 173 -19.67 -0.29 10.45
CA ALA A 173 -20.15 -1.11 11.56
C ALA A 173 -19.02 -1.44 12.55
N TYR A 174 -17.85 -1.84 12.03
CA TYR A 174 -16.66 -2.12 12.84
C TYR A 174 -16.23 -0.89 13.66
N CYS A 175 -16.13 0.28 13.04
CA CYS A 175 -15.75 1.50 13.75
C CYS A 175 -16.73 1.86 14.86
N LYS A 176 -18.05 1.77 14.60
CA LYS A 176 -19.09 2.06 15.60
C LYS A 176 -19.04 1.09 16.78
N GLN A 177 -18.74 -0.19 16.52
CA GLN A 177 -18.68 -1.22 17.55
C GLN A 177 -17.40 -1.14 18.38
N LYS A 178 -16.23 -0.98 17.72
CA LYS A 178 -14.93 -1.03 18.38
C LYS A 178 -14.51 0.29 19.01
N TYR A 179 -14.92 1.41 18.42
CA TYR A 179 -14.55 2.76 18.84
C TYR A 179 -15.79 3.65 19.05
N PRO A 180 -16.73 3.25 19.93
CA PRO A 180 -17.97 4.01 20.16
C PRO A 180 -17.73 5.43 20.66
N GLU A 181 -16.58 5.69 21.30
CA GLU A 181 -16.15 7.01 21.78
C GLU A 181 -15.62 7.93 20.66
N GLN A 182 -15.46 7.42 19.43
CA GLN A 182 -14.93 8.15 18.28
C GLN A 182 -15.94 8.19 17.12
N PRO A 183 -17.06 8.93 17.23
CA PRO A 183 -18.15 8.90 16.25
C PRO A 183 -17.74 9.32 14.82
N GLY A 184 -16.69 10.14 14.70
CA GLY A 184 -16.14 10.58 13.41
C GLY A 184 -15.04 9.68 12.83
N ARG A 185 -14.72 8.52 13.44
CA ARG A 185 -13.57 7.70 13.07
C ARG A 185 -13.65 7.17 11.64
N PHE A 186 -14.81 6.63 11.25
CA PHE A 186 -15.05 6.13 9.89
C PHE A 186 -14.76 7.21 8.83
N ALA A 187 -15.34 8.40 8.98
CA ALA A 187 -15.10 9.51 8.07
C ALA A 187 -13.62 9.94 8.05
N LYS A 188 -12.96 9.99 9.22
CA LYS A 188 -11.51 10.31 9.31
C LYS A 188 -10.63 9.30 8.58
N LEU A 189 -10.97 8.01 8.62
CA LEU A 189 -10.29 6.96 7.85
C LEU A 189 -10.44 7.22 6.35
N LEU A 190 -11.66 7.47 5.87
CA LEU A 190 -11.91 7.73 4.45
C LEU A 190 -11.23 9.02 3.96
N LEU A 191 -11.07 10.02 4.81
CA LEU A 191 -10.30 11.24 4.52
C LEU A 191 -8.80 10.99 4.28
N ARG A 192 -8.31 9.75 4.44
CA ARG A 192 -6.95 9.38 4.00
C ARG A 192 -6.90 9.03 2.52
N LEU A 193 -8.00 8.59 1.90
CA LEU A 193 -8.02 8.17 0.49
C LEU A 193 -7.61 9.27 -0.49
N PRO A 194 -8.05 10.54 -0.36
CA PRO A 194 -7.60 11.60 -1.27
C PRO A 194 -6.10 11.91 -1.15
N ALA A 195 -5.57 11.90 0.08
CA ALA A 195 -4.14 12.09 0.33
C ALA A 195 -3.33 10.91 -0.25
N LEU A 196 -3.81 9.68 -0.04
CA LEU A 196 -3.21 8.47 -0.60
C LEU A 196 -3.16 8.51 -2.13
N ARG A 197 -4.27 8.90 -2.79
CA ARG A 197 -4.32 9.09 -4.25
C ARG A 197 -3.30 10.12 -4.73
N SER A 198 -3.25 11.29 -4.08
CA SER A 198 -2.31 12.36 -4.45
C SER A 198 -0.85 11.93 -4.31
N ILE A 199 -0.52 11.23 -3.23
CA ILE A 199 0.81 10.67 -3.00
C ILE A 199 1.11 9.55 -4.00
N GLY A 200 0.16 8.66 -4.25
CA GLY A 200 0.29 7.53 -5.18
C GLY A 200 0.61 7.99 -6.60
N LEU A 201 -0.08 9.02 -7.09
CA LEU A 201 0.22 9.63 -8.39
C LEU A 201 1.63 10.23 -8.42
N LYS A 202 2.04 10.94 -7.36
CA LYS A 202 3.38 11.53 -7.29
C LYS A 202 4.48 10.47 -7.22
N CYS A 203 4.25 9.36 -6.52
CA CYS A 203 5.15 8.21 -6.50
C CYS A 203 5.30 7.59 -7.89
N LEU A 204 4.21 7.45 -8.66
CA LEU A 204 4.28 6.98 -10.04
C LEU A 204 5.08 7.94 -10.92
N GLU A 205 4.89 9.25 -10.81
CA GLU A 205 5.71 10.24 -11.54
C GLU A 205 7.21 10.03 -11.28
N HIS A 206 7.61 9.82 -10.02
CA HIS A 206 9.00 9.51 -9.67
C HIS A 206 9.46 8.17 -10.26
N LEU A 207 8.66 7.11 -10.19
CA LEU A 207 9.01 5.81 -10.76
C LEU A 207 9.19 5.88 -12.28
N PHE A 208 8.32 6.60 -13.00
CA PHE A 208 8.47 6.82 -14.44
C PHE A 208 9.72 7.64 -14.75
N PHE A 209 10.04 8.65 -13.95
CA PHE A 209 11.26 9.44 -14.11
C PHE A 209 12.52 8.59 -13.93
N PHE A 210 12.58 7.75 -12.89
CA PHE A 210 13.72 6.85 -12.66
C PHE A 210 13.83 5.77 -13.74
N LYS A 211 12.70 5.21 -14.21
CA LYS A 211 12.65 4.30 -15.36
C LYS A 211 13.22 4.95 -16.63
N LEU A 212 12.93 6.23 -16.86
CA LEU A 212 13.39 6.96 -18.05
C LEU A 212 14.89 7.26 -18.01
N ILE A 213 15.44 7.58 -16.83
CA ILE A 213 16.88 7.81 -16.66
C ILE A 213 17.67 6.51 -16.83
N GLY A 214 17.18 5.41 -16.26
CA GLY A 214 17.78 4.08 -16.38
C GLY A 214 18.89 3.76 -15.36
N ASP A 215 19.23 4.70 -14.47
CA ASP A 215 20.28 4.53 -13.46
C ASP A 215 19.81 3.77 -12.21
N THR A 216 18.50 3.63 -12.01
CA THR A 216 17.91 2.87 -10.90
C THR A 216 17.40 1.52 -11.42
N PRO A 217 17.93 0.38 -10.93
CA PRO A 217 17.42 -0.92 -11.32
C PRO A 217 15.98 -1.10 -10.84
N ILE A 218 15.10 -1.48 -11.77
CA ILE A 218 13.70 -1.80 -11.51
C ILE A 218 13.49 -3.26 -11.91
N ASP A 219 13.09 -4.08 -10.95
CA ASP A 219 12.86 -5.51 -11.14
C ASP A 219 11.62 -5.78 -12.02
N THR A 220 11.52 -7.02 -12.52
CA THR A 220 10.62 -7.37 -13.62
C THR A 220 9.14 -7.13 -13.32
N PHE A 221 8.66 -7.45 -12.11
CA PHE A 221 7.22 -7.32 -11.83
C PHE A 221 6.83 -5.85 -11.65
N LEU A 222 7.68 -5.06 -10.99
CA LEU A 222 7.51 -3.61 -10.93
C LEU A 222 7.55 -2.97 -12.33
N MET A 223 8.43 -3.45 -13.22
CA MET A 223 8.49 -2.98 -14.60
C MET A 223 7.20 -3.27 -15.37
N GLU A 224 6.64 -4.48 -15.26
CA GLU A 224 5.36 -4.87 -15.89
C GLU A 224 4.20 -4.00 -15.42
N MET A 225 4.20 -3.59 -14.14
CA MET A 225 3.21 -2.68 -13.57
C MET A 225 3.35 -1.24 -14.09
N LEU A 226 4.56 -0.84 -14.51
CA LEU A 226 4.84 0.47 -15.12
C LEU A 226 4.66 0.48 -16.64
N GLU A 227 4.37 -0.65 -17.26
CA GLU A 227 4.07 -0.71 -18.70
C GLU A 227 2.61 -0.41 -18.97
N ALA A 228 2.33 0.11 -20.17
CA ALA A 228 0.96 0.25 -20.62
C ALA A 228 0.30 -1.14 -20.63
N PRO A 229 -0.97 -1.27 -20.20
CA PRO A 229 -1.67 -2.54 -20.31
C PRO A 229 -1.63 -2.97 -21.77
N HIS A 230 -1.16 -4.19 -22.03
CA HIS A 230 -1.15 -4.76 -23.37
C HIS A 230 -2.61 -4.76 -23.83
N GLN A 231 -2.92 -4.02 -24.90
CA GLN A 231 -4.23 -4.12 -25.54
C GLN A 231 -4.36 -5.55 -26.02
N MET A 232 -5.14 -6.36 -25.31
CA MET A 232 -5.55 -7.67 -25.83
C MET A 232 -6.48 -7.37 -27.02
N THR A 233 -5.91 -7.46 -28.22
CA THR A 233 -6.62 -7.44 -29.50
C THR A 233 -7.44 -8.70 -29.67
#